data_AF-A0A3D3ULF1-F1
#
_entry.id   AF-A0A3D3ULF1-F1
#
_cell.length_a   1.000
_cell.length_b   1.000
_cell.length_c   1.000
_cell.angle_alpha   90.00
_cell.angle_beta   90.00
_cell.angle_gamma   90.00
#
_symmetry.space_group_name_H-M   'P 1'
#
loop_
_entity.id
_entity.type
_entity.pdbx_description
1 polymer ?
#
loop_
_entity_poly.entity_id
_entity_poly.type
_entity_poly.pdbx_seq_one_letter_code
_entity_poly.pdbx_strand_id
1 'polypeptide(L)'
;MTQSANRSNISRRQFLKQGGSLAAGAAVLGSLTPSAFAGADNTIRLALIGCGGRGNGAVGDALSVVGKGPVKLYAMADLMKTKMDSSHKALKKKF
;
A
#
# COMPACT_ATOMS: atom_id res chain seq x y z
N MET A 1 44.80 19.77 -47.30
CA MET A 1 43.36 20.09 -47.35
C MET A 1 42.79 19.87 -45.97
N THR A 2 42.44 20.93 -45.25
CA THR A 2 41.84 20.86 -43.91
C THR A 2 40.45 21.47 -43.96
N GLN A 3 39.43 20.64 -43.76
CA GLN A 3 38.02 21.03 -43.77
C GLN A 3 37.65 21.51 -42.36
N SER A 4 37.18 22.76 -42.25
CA SER A 4 36.73 23.34 -40.98
C SER A 4 35.33 22.83 -40.65
N ALA A 5 35.16 22.23 -39.47
CA ALA A 5 33.90 21.66 -39.00
C ALA A 5 32.85 22.76 -38.80
N ASN A 6 31.71 22.63 -39.48
CA ASN A 6 30.57 23.53 -39.36
C ASN A 6 29.94 23.40 -37.97
N ARG A 7 30.22 24.35 -37.06
CA ARG A 7 29.55 24.41 -35.75
C ARG A 7 28.12 24.90 -35.98
N SER A 8 27.15 24.03 -35.75
CA SER A 8 25.74 24.42 -35.70
C SER A 8 25.52 25.49 -34.61
N ASN A 9 25.22 26.71 -35.04
CA ASN A 9 24.94 27.83 -34.14
C ASN A 9 23.54 27.65 -33.51
N ILE A 10 23.45 26.85 -32.45
CA ILE A 10 22.24 26.79 -31.62
C ILE A 10 22.06 28.15 -30.95
N SER A 11 21.04 28.90 -31.37
CA SER A 11 20.73 30.18 -30.74
C SER A 11 20.07 29.98 -29.38
N ARG A 12 20.35 30.87 -28.42
CA ARG A 12 19.71 30.87 -27.09
C ARG A 12 18.17 30.84 -27.19
N ARG A 13 17.61 31.51 -28.20
CA ARG A 13 16.17 31.54 -28.48
C ARG A 13 15.63 30.16 -28.90
N GLN A 14 16.36 29.41 -29.71
CA GLN A 14 16.00 28.05 -30.07
C GLN A 14 16.01 27.14 -28.85
N PHE A 15 17.08 27.21 -28.04
CA PHE A 15 17.19 26.44 -26.81
C PHE A 15 16.02 26.70 -25.85
N LEU A 16 15.67 27.98 -25.63
CA LEU A 16 14.54 28.35 -24.76
C LEU A 16 13.18 27.92 -25.32
N LYS A 17 12.97 28.01 -26.65
CA LYS A 17 11.74 27.52 -27.30
C LYS A 17 11.59 26.00 -27.16
N GLN A 18 12.68 25.28 -27.38
CA GLN A 18 12.69 23.81 -27.41
C GLN A 18 12.65 23.24 -25.98
N GLY A 19 13.37 23.86 -25.03
CA GLY A 19 13.31 23.51 -23.62
C GLY A 19 11.97 23.87 -22.96
N GLY A 20 11.40 25.04 -23.30
CA GLY A 20 10.09 25.47 -22.77
C GLY A 20 8.92 24.59 -23.23
N SER A 21 8.95 24.11 -24.47
CA SER A 21 7.93 23.18 -24.99
C SER A 21 8.02 21.78 -24.37
N LEU A 22 9.25 21.27 -24.13
CA LEU A 22 9.43 20.01 -23.40
C LEU A 22 8.95 20.09 -21.95
N ALA A 23 9.28 21.17 -21.25
CA ALA A 23 8.92 21.37 -19.85
C ALA A 23 7.39 21.46 -19.65
N ALA A 24 6.69 22.15 -20.57
CA ALA A 24 5.23 22.23 -20.54
C ALA A 24 4.55 20.85 -20.74
N GLY A 25 5.10 19.99 -21.61
CA GLY A 25 4.58 18.63 -21.82
C GLY A 25 4.77 17.71 -20.62
N ALA A 26 5.89 17.83 -19.89
CA ALA A 26 6.15 17.04 -18.70
C ALA A 26 5.23 17.39 -17.52
N ALA A 27 4.83 18.66 -17.39
CA ALA A 27 3.90 19.11 -16.35
C ALA A 27 2.50 18.46 -16.47
N VAL A 28 2.06 18.13 -17.69
CA VAL A 28 0.77 17.46 -17.94
C VAL A 28 0.81 15.96 -17.61
N LEU A 29 1.98 15.31 -17.69
CA LEU A 29 2.14 13.91 -17.31
C LEU A 29 2.34 13.73 -15.80
N GLY A 30 2.87 14.74 -15.10
CA GLY A 30 3.04 14.74 -13.64
C GLY A 30 1.74 14.97 -12.85
N SER A 31 0.67 15.47 -13.49
CA SER A 31 -0.64 15.68 -12.86
C SER A 31 -1.55 14.44 -12.91
N LEU A 32 -1.16 13.41 -13.68
CA LEU A 32 -1.79 12.10 -13.65
C LEU A 32 -1.22 11.33 -12.45
N THR A 33 -1.66 11.67 -11.25
CA THR A 33 -1.47 10.77 -10.11
C THR A 33 -2.23 9.48 -10.42
N PRO A 34 -1.58 8.31 -10.50
CA PRO A 34 -2.32 7.07 -10.59
C PRO A 34 -3.09 6.96 -9.29
N SER A 35 -4.42 7.09 -9.31
CA SER A 35 -5.27 6.75 -8.16
C SER A 35 -5.31 5.24 -7.94
N ALA A 36 -4.18 4.54 -8.12
CA ALA A 36 -4.03 3.09 -8.11
C ALA A 36 -4.36 2.46 -6.75
N PHE A 37 -4.57 3.29 -5.71
CA PHE A 37 -4.96 2.85 -4.36
C PHE A 37 -6.45 3.05 -4.06
N ALA A 38 -7.23 3.63 -4.97
CA ALA A 38 -8.67 3.77 -4.81
C ALA A 38 -9.37 2.45 -5.15
N GLY A 39 -9.45 1.53 -4.18
CA GLY A 39 -10.20 0.27 -4.31
C GLY A 39 -9.51 -0.99 -3.80
N ALA A 40 -8.29 -0.90 -3.25
CA ALA A 40 -7.62 -2.06 -2.68
C ALA A 40 -8.30 -2.51 -1.37
N ASP A 41 -8.66 -3.79 -1.28
CA ASP A 41 -9.05 -4.45 -0.02
C ASP A 41 -7.83 -4.51 0.91
N ASN A 42 -7.75 -3.53 1.80
CA ASN A 42 -6.68 -3.43 2.80
C ASN A 42 -7.01 -4.20 4.09
N THR A 43 -7.89 -5.20 4.03
CA THR A 43 -8.21 -6.02 5.20
C THR A 43 -7.00 -6.81 5.65
N ILE A 44 -6.57 -6.60 6.89
CA ILE A 44 -5.56 -7.42 7.55
C ILE A 44 -6.25 -8.72 7.99
N ARG A 45 -5.87 -9.83 7.34
CA ARG A 45 -6.45 -11.16 7.56
C ARG A 45 -5.61 -11.89 8.60
N LEU A 46 -6.15 -12.00 9.82
CA LEU A 46 -5.48 -12.62 10.95
C LEU A 46 -5.81 -14.12 11.01
N ALA A 47 -4.82 -14.92 11.35
CA ALA A 47 -4.99 -16.33 11.71
C ALA A 47 -4.41 -16.57 13.10
N LEU A 48 -5.10 -17.37 13.92
CA LEU A 48 -4.66 -17.75 15.25
C LEU A 48 -4.28 -19.23 15.31
N ILE A 49 -3.05 -19.54 15.72
CA ILE A 49 -2.61 -20.90 16.06
C ILE A 49 -2.31 -20.92 17.56
N GLY A 50 -3.01 -21.79 18.29
CA GLY A 50 -2.97 -21.85 19.75
C GLY A 50 -3.99 -20.92 20.40
N CYS A 51 -5.19 -21.45 20.67
CA CYS A 51 -6.36 -20.76 21.22
C CYS A 51 -6.33 -20.63 22.76
N GLY A 52 -5.13 -20.52 23.33
CA GLY A 52 -4.91 -20.29 24.76
C GLY A 52 -5.05 -18.81 25.15
N GLY A 53 -4.82 -18.51 26.44
CA GLY A 53 -5.01 -17.15 26.97
C GLY A 53 -4.18 -16.07 26.26
N ARG A 54 -2.93 -16.39 25.89
CA ARG A 54 -2.04 -15.44 25.17
C ARG A 54 -2.48 -15.21 23.73
N GLY A 55 -2.84 -16.27 23.00
CA GLY A 55 -3.32 -16.18 21.63
C GLY A 55 -4.62 -15.37 21.53
N ASN A 56 -5.56 -15.62 22.45
CA ASN A 56 -6.81 -14.87 22.52
C ASN A 56 -6.59 -13.40 22.88
N GLY A 57 -5.64 -13.12 23.79
CA GLY A 57 -5.21 -11.76 24.12
C GLY A 57 -4.66 -11.03 22.91
N ALA A 58 -3.74 -11.66 22.16
CA ALA A 58 -3.15 -11.07 20.97
C ALA A 58 -4.17 -10.75 19.87
N VAL A 59 -5.15 -11.64 19.63
CA VAL A 59 -6.27 -11.35 18.73
C VAL A 59 -7.11 -10.18 19.27
N GLY A 60 -7.34 -10.15 20.58
CA GLY A 60 -8.03 -9.06 21.24
C GLY A 60 -7.34 -7.71 21.02
N ASP A 61 -6.02 -7.65 21.19
CA ASP A 61 -5.23 -6.44 20.97
C ASP A 61 -5.33 -5.99 19.50
N ALA A 62 -5.21 -6.94 18.55
CA ALA A 62 -5.30 -6.65 17.12
C ALA A 62 -6.68 -6.12 16.70
N LEU A 63 -7.76 -6.69 17.22
CA LEU A 63 -9.14 -6.29 16.88
C LEU A 63 -9.60 -5.03 17.64
N SER A 64 -8.92 -4.63 18.72
CA SER A 64 -9.27 -3.44 19.50
C SER A 64 -8.72 -2.14 18.92
N VAL A 65 -7.93 -2.19 17.85
CA VAL A 65 -7.31 -0.99 17.26
C VAL A 65 -8.37 -0.17 16.51
N VAL A 66 -8.75 0.96 17.08
CA VAL A 66 -9.69 1.90 16.45
C VAL A 66 -8.98 2.73 15.36
N GLY A 67 -9.61 2.86 14.19
CA GLY A 67 -9.17 3.78 13.14
C GLY A 67 -7.98 3.31 12.30
N LYS A 68 -7.49 2.07 12.44
CA LYS A 68 -6.40 1.50 11.62
C LYS A 68 -6.87 0.31 10.79
N GLY A 69 -7.55 0.58 9.68
CA GLY A 69 -7.91 -0.42 8.67
C GLY A 69 -8.84 -1.55 9.16
N PRO A 70 -9.44 -2.33 8.25
CA PRO A 70 -10.24 -3.49 8.67
C PRO A 70 -9.32 -4.64 9.10
N VAL A 71 -9.35 -5.04 10.36
CA VAL A 71 -8.70 -6.29 10.84
C VAL A 71 -9.78 -7.34 11.07
N LYS A 72 -9.57 -8.56 10.57
CA LYS A 72 -10.53 -9.67 10.72
C LYS A 72 -9.81 -10.98 11.01
N LEU A 73 -10.35 -11.76 11.95
CA LEU A 73 -9.90 -13.12 12.21
C LEU A 73 -10.54 -14.08 11.19
N TYR A 74 -9.72 -14.70 10.34
CA TYR A 74 -10.16 -15.59 9.27
C TYR A 74 -10.04 -17.07 9.61
N ALA A 75 -9.05 -17.44 10.43
CA ALA A 75 -8.77 -18.83 10.74
C ALA A 75 -8.32 -19.00 12.19
N MET A 76 -8.67 -20.13 12.79
CA MET A 76 -8.26 -20.54 14.12
C MET A 76 -7.87 -22.01 14.10
N ALA A 77 -6.80 -22.38 14.81
CA ALA A 77 -6.36 -23.75 14.99
C ALA A 77 -5.87 -23.99 16.42
N ASP A 78 -6.22 -25.13 17.00
CA ASP A 78 -5.70 -25.64 18.27
C ASP A 78 -5.74 -27.18 18.26
N LEU A 79 -4.87 -27.81 19.05
CA LEU A 79 -4.90 -29.27 19.25
C LEU A 79 -6.17 -29.71 19.99
N MET A 80 -6.72 -28.83 20.83
CA MET A 80 -7.94 -29.07 21.60
C MET A 80 -9.12 -28.31 21.04
N LYS A 81 -10.08 -29.02 20.45
CA LYS A 81 -11.30 -28.43 19.88
C LYS A 81 -12.10 -27.61 20.90
N THR A 82 -12.16 -28.05 22.16
CA THR A 82 -12.86 -27.31 23.23
C THR A 82 -12.26 -25.92 23.49
N LYS A 83 -10.93 -25.78 23.39
CA LYS A 83 -10.25 -24.48 23.53
C LYS A 83 -10.53 -23.57 22.35
N MET A 84 -10.47 -24.11 21.14
CA MET A 84 -10.81 -23.38 19.92
C MET A 84 -12.26 -22.88 19.96
N ASP A 85 -13.23 -23.74 20.26
CA ASP A 85 -14.66 -23.38 20.31
C ASP A 85 -14.95 -22.33 21.39
N SER A 86 -14.35 -22.48 22.57
CA SER A 86 -14.50 -21.53 23.68
C SER A 86 -13.87 -20.17 23.36
N SER A 87 -12.67 -20.17 22.77
CA SER A 87 -11.99 -18.96 22.30
C SER A 87 -12.80 -18.25 21.24
N HIS A 88 -13.25 -18.98 20.21
CA HIS A 88 -14.04 -18.44 19.11
C HIS A 88 -15.34 -17.81 19.64
N LYS A 89 -16.05 -18.50 20.55
CA LYS A 89 -17.26 -17.96 21.20
C LYS A 89 -16.98 -16.68 21.98
N ALA A 90 -15.88 -16.63 22.74
CA ALA A 90 -15.52 -15.45 23.52
C ALA A 90 -15.13 -14.26 22.64
N LEU A 91 -14.30 -14.49 21.62
CA LEU A 91 -13.86 -13.47 20.67
C LEU A 91 -15.04 -12.91 19.86
N LYS A 92 -15.91 -13.77 19.32
CA LYS A 92 -17.12 -13.38 18.58
C LYS A 92 -18.15 -12.61 19.42
N LYS A 93 -18.15 -12.81 20.74
CA LYS A 93 -19.01 -12.04 21.64
C LYS A 93 -18.46 -10.62 21.88
N LYS A 94 -17.14 -10.47 21.85
CA LYS A 94 -16.46 -9.22 22.22
C LYS A 94 -16.28 -8.27 21.03
N PHE A 95 -16.09 -8.81 19.82
CA PHE A 95 -15.85 -8.08 18.57
C PHE A 95 -16.82 -8.57 17.50
#